data_AF-A0A6J5Y0F5-F1
#
_entry.id   AF-A0A6J5Y0F5-F1
#
_cell.length_a   1.000
_cell.length_b   1.000
_cell.length_c   1.000
_cell.angle_alpha   90.00
_cell.angle_beta   90.00
_cell.angle_gamma   90.00
#
_symmetry.space_group_name_H-M   'P 1'
#
loop_
_entity.id
_entity.type
_entity.pdbx_description
1 polymer ?
#
loop_
_entity_poly.entity_id
_entity_poly.type
_entity_poly.pdbx_seq_one_letter_code
_entity_poly.pdbx_strand_id
1 'polypeptide(L)'
;MHAQSAGGCLEPWVSVASKWPLRLEKPPYWLKSQPDVDGKSAPEDFISDYKHWKKVVSETYLNGMGINWSSVRNVMDMRAVYGGFAAALKDLKVWVMNVVPVDSRDTLPIILSVV
;
A
#
# COMPACT_ATOMS: atom_id res chain seq x y z
N MET A 1 -33.86 20.14 -26.53
CA MET A 1 -33.00 21.12 -25.83
C MET A 1 -32.06 20.34 -24.92
N HIS A 2 -30.85 20.07 -25.41
CA HIS A 2 -29.78 19.43 -24.63
C HIS A 2 -29.08 20.52 -23.81
N ALA A 3 -29.00 20.34 -22.50
CA ALA A 3 -28.14 21.14 -21.66
C ALA A 3 -26.80 20.37 -21.48
N GLN A 4 -25.76 20.86 -22.14
CA GLN A 4 -24.39 20.65 -21.70
C GLN A 4 -24.10 21.70 -20.62
N SER A 5 -23.57 21.27 -19.48
CA SER A 5 -22.82 22.15 -18.58
C SER A 5 -21.64 21.37 -18.00
N ALA A 6 -20.50 22.05 -18.03
CA ALA A 6 -19.15 21.56 -17.81
C ALA A 6 -18.80 21.43 -16.32
N GLY A 7 -17.82 20.59 -15.99
CA GLY A 7 -17.24 20.56 -14.65
C GLY A 7 -16.16 19.51 -14.45
N GLY A 8 -14.93 19.81 -14.89
CA GLY A 8 -13.70 19.26 -14.30
C GLY A 8 -13.00 18.16 -15.10
N CYS A 9 -12.01 18.56 -15.91
CA CYS A 9 -10.93 17.67 -16.34
C CYS A 9 -10.25 17.10 -15.08
N LEU A 10 -10.49 15.83 -14.78
CA LEU A 10 -9.59 15.09 -13.90
C LEU A 10 -8.27 14.95 -14.66
N GLU A 11 -7.20 15.52 -14.11
CA GLU A 11 -5.83 15.32 -14.59
C GLU A 11 -5.59 13.83 -14.92
N PRO A 12 -4.93 13.48 -16.04
CA PRO A 12 -4.77 12.09 -16.49
C PRO A 12 -4.26 11.15 -15.38
N TRP A 13 -3.41 11.66 -14.49
CA TRP A 13 -2.83 10.96 -13.34
C TRP A 13 -3.85 10.40 -12.34
N VAL A 14 -5.00 11.08 -12.15
CA VAL A 14 -6.05 10.64 -11.19
C VAL A 14 -6.84 9.46 -11.73
N SER A 15 -6.96 9.32 -13.06
CA SER A 15 -7.71 8.25 -13.71
C SER A 15 -7.00 6.88 -13.72
N VAL A 16 -5.69 6.85 -13.47
CA VAL A 16 -4.84 5.64 -13.54
C VAL A 16 -4.67 4.96 -12.18
N ALA A 17 -4.99 5.64 -11.09
CA ALA A 17 -4.93 5.08 -9.75
C ALA A 17 -6.18 4.22 -9.46
N SER A 18 -5.98 2.96 -9.05
CA SER A 18 -7.09 2.12 -8.59
C SER A 18 -7.78 2.75 -7.38
N LYS A 19 -9.11 2.66 -7.29
CA LYS A 19 -9.85 3.18 -6.13
C LYS A 19 -9.43 2.45 -4.86
N TRP A 20 -9.47 3.15 -3.71
CA TRP A 20 -9.38 2.48 -2.41
C TRP A 20 -10.50 1.44 -2.26
N PRO A 21 -10.26 0.26 -1.68
CA PRO A 21 -8.99 -0.26 -1.14
C PRO A 21 -8.12 -1.03 -2.15
N LEU A 22 -8.52 -1.10 -3.43
CA LEU A 22 -7.87 -1.92 -4.45
C LEU A 22 -6.44 -1.49 -4.79
N ARG A 23 -6.09 -0.21 -4.57
CA ARG A 23 -4.71 0.29 -4.77
C ARG A 23 -3.66 -0.38 -3.86
N LEU A 24 -4.07 -0.95 -2.72
CA LEU A 24 -3.16 -1.67 -1.82
C LEU A 24 -2.67 -3.00 -2.39
N GLU A 25 -3.41 -3.59 -3.34
CA GLU A 25 -3.12 -4.93 -3.87
C GLU A 25 -2.44 -4.90 -5.23
N LYS A 26 -2.41 -3.73 -5.88
CA LYS A 26 -1.90 -3.57 -7.24
C LYS A 26 -0.74 -2.59 -7.27
N PRO A 27 0.41 -2.99 -7.84
CA PRO A 27 1.51 -2.05 -8.00
C PRO A 27 1.07 -0.89 -8.90
N PRO A 28 1.45 0.35 -8.56
CA PRO A 28 1.09 1.49 -9.39
C PRO A 28 1.77 1.38 -10.76
N TYR A 29 1.11 1.92 -11.80
CA TYR A 29 1.54 1.69 -13.18
C TYR A 29 2.98 2.18 -13.45
N TRP A 30 3.41 3.26 -12.79
CA TRP A 30 4.72 3.85 -12.92
C TRP A 30 5.84 2.98 -12.31
N LEU A 31 5.51 2.07 -11.38
CA LEU A 31 6.47 1.14 -10.78
C LEU A 31 6.95 0.08 -11.79
N LYS A 32 6.17 -0.18 -12.86
CA LYS A 32 6.53 -1.13 -13.93
C LYS A 32 7.75 -0.69 -14.75
N SER A 33 8.13 0.57 -14.66
CA SER A 33 9.19 1.16 -15.47
C SER A 33 10.54 1.23 -14.75
N GLN A 34 10.62 0.82 -13.48
CA GLN A 34 11.86 0.85 -12.71
C GLN A 34 12.50 -0.54 -12.65
N PRO A 35 13.67 -0.76 -13.29
CA PRO A 35 14.47 -1.95 -13.07
C PRO A 35 15.08 -1.91 -11.66
N ASP A 36 14.95 -3.00 -10.89
CA ASP A 36 15.66 -3.14 -9.62
C ASP A 36 17.12 -3.59 -9.85
N VAL A 37 17.98 -3.30 -8.87
CA VAL A 37 19.42 -3.58 -8.89
C VAL A 37 19.70 -5.09 -8.99
N ASP A 38 18.80 -5.93 -8.48
CA ASP A 38 18.93 -7.39 -8.44
C ASP A 38 18.29 -8.11 -9.65
N GLY A 39 17.86 -7.38 -10.68
CA GLY A 39 17.25 -7.95 -11.90
C GLY A 39 15.82 -8.47 -11.72
N LYS A 40 15.22 -8.29 -10.53
CA LYS A 40 13.79 -8.50 -10.30
C LYS A 40 13.01 -7.24 -10.70
N SER A 41 11.78 -7.42 -11.17
CA SER A 41 10.94 -6.27 -11.49
C SER A 41 10.35 -5.71 -10.20
N ALA A 42 10.48 -4.39 -9.97
CA ALA A 42 9.89 -3.73 -8.79
C ALA A 42 8.38 -4.04 -8.55
N PRO A 43 7.55 -4.30 -9.58
CA PRO A 43 6.19 -4.79 -9.39
C PRO A 43 6.07 -6.20 -8.78
N GLU A 44 7.00 -7.11 -9.08
CA GLU A 44 7.01 -8.45 -8.50
C GLU A 44 7.36 -8.41 -7.02
N ASP A 45 8.34 -7.59 -6.65
CA ASP A 45 8.73 -7.41 -5.25
C ASP A 45 7.60 -6.77 -4.44
N PHE A 46 6.86 -5.81 -5.00
CA PHE A 46 5.65 -5.26 -4.38
C PHE A 46 4.60 -6.35 -4.07
N ILE A 47 4.32 -7.22 -5.04
CA ILE A 47 3.33 -8.30 -4.88
C ILE A 47 3.83 -9.33 -3.85
N SER A 48 5.13 -9.63 -3.86
CA SER A 48 5.77 -10.54 -2.91
C SER A 48 5.68 -10.00 -1.49
N ASP A 49 6.00 -8.71 -1.28
CA ASP A 49 5.92 -8.03 0.02
C ASP A 49 4.48 -8.07 0.57
N TYR A 50 3.48 -7.70 -0.24
CA TYR A 50 2.07 -7.79 0.17
C TYR A 50 1.66 -9.21 0.57
N LYS A 51 2.02 -10.23 -0.23
CA LYS A 51 1.71 -11.64 0.08
C LYS A 51 2.40 -12.11 1.36
N HIS A 52 3.66 -11.74 1.54
CA HIS A 52 4.45 -12.08 2.71
C HIS A 52 3.78 -11.50 3.97
N TRP A 53 3.49 -10.20 3.98
CA TRP A 53 2.87 -9.55 5.13
C TRP A 53 1.46 -10.02 5.40
N LYS A 54 0.65 -10.27 4.36
CA LYS A 54 -0.69 -10.85 4.53
C LYS A 54 -0.63 -12.19 5.26
N LYS A 55 0.32 -13.05 4.88
CA LYS A 55 0.56 -14.33 5.56
C LYS A 55 0.98 -14.12 7.01
N VAL A 56 2.03 -13.32 7.24
CA VAL A 56 2.57 -13.03 8.58
C VAL A 56 1.49 -12.45 9.51
N VAL A 57 0.71 -11.47 9.04
CA VAL A 57 -0.38 -10.87 9.82
C VAL A 57 -1.44 -11.92 10.16
N SER A 58 -1.87 -12.71 9.17
CA SER A 58 -2.92 -13.71 9.40
C SER A 58 -2.48 -14.84 10.34
N GLU A 59 -1.26 -15.35 10.20
CA GLU A 59 -0.78 -16.51 10.96
C GLU A 59 -0.29 -16.12 12.36
N THR A 60 0.43 -14.99 12.48
CA THR A 60 1.13 -14.63 13.72
C THR A 60 0.37 -13.59 14.54
N TYR A 61 -0.08 -12.51 13.89
CA TYR A 61 -0.63 -11.34 14.58
C TYR A 61 -2.09 -11.53 14.97
N LEU A 62 -2.92 -11.98 14.04
CA LEU A 62 -4.35 -12.18 14.27
C LEU A 62 -4.65 -13.38 15.17
N ASN A 63 -3.91 -14.48 14.96
CA ASN A 63 -4.22 -15.77 15.61
C ASN A 63 -3.22 -16.16 16.72
N GLY A 64 -1.98 -15.66 16.69
CA GLY A 64 -0.89 -16.21 17.49
C GLY A 64 -0.57 -15.50 18.80
N MET A 65 -1.03 -14.27 19.01
CA MET A 65 -0.54 -13.42 20.11
C MET A 65 -1.58 -13.01 21.17
N GLY A 66 -2.82 -13.49 21.09
CA GLY A 66 -3.87 -13.13 22.06
C GLY A 66 -4.21 -11.64 22.09
N ILE A 67 -3.82 -10.88 21.06
CA ILE A 67 -4.05 -9.45 20.96
C ILE A 67 -5.53 -9.22 20.61
N ASN A 68 -6.20 -8.42 21.43
CA ASN A 68 -7.54 -7.95 21.08
C ASN A 68 -7.45 -6.83 20.03
N TRP A 69 -7.44 -7.20 18.75
CA TRP A 69 -7.41 -6.24 17.64
C TRP A 69 -8.57 -5.23 17.65
N SER A 70 -9.66 -5.53 18.36
CA SER A 70 -10.77 -4.57 18.52
C SER A 70 -10.46 -3.41 19.47
N SER A 71 -9.45 -3.53 20.35
CA SER A 71 -8.99 -2.44 21.23
C SER A 71 -7.83 -1.64 20.65
N VAL A 72 -7.11 -2.21 19.68
CA VAL A 72 -6.03 -1.51 18.97
C VAL A 72 -6.63 -0.51 17.98
N ARG A 73 -6.07 0.70 17.95
CA ARG A 73 -6.47 1.77 17.03
C ARG A 73 -5.32 2.36 16.23
N ASN A 74 -4.09 2.25 16.74
CA ASN A 74 -2.90 2.80 16.10
C ASN A 74 -1.82 1.71 16.06
N VAL A 75 -1.20 1.54 14.91
CA VAL A 75 -0.08 0.64 14.65
C VAL A 75 1.02 1.46 13.98
N MET A 76 2.26 1.28 14.41
CA MET A 76 3.41 1.95 13.80
C MET A 76 4.21 0.91 13.02
N ASP A 77 4.31 1.10 11.71
CA ASP A 77 5.17 0.31 10.84
C ASP A 77 6.50 1.03 10.66
N MET A 78 7.51 0.59 11.41
CA MET A 78 8.84 1.23 11.40
C MET A 78 9.65 0.95 10.13
N ARG A 79 9.21 0.02 9.28
CA ARG A 79 9.92 -0.32 8.04
C ARG A 79 8.94 -0.76 6.96
N ALA A 80 8.19 0.21 6.45
CA ALA A 80 7.10 -0.06 5.52
C ALA A 80 7.56 -0.65 4.17
N VAL A 81 8.78 -0.35 3.70
CA VAL A 81 9.30 -0.77 2.38
C VAL A 81 8.30 -0.46 1.26
N TYR A 82 7.42 -1.39 0.88
CA TYR A 82 6.36 -1.20 -0.14
C TYR A 82 4.96 -0.92 0.42
N GLY A 83 4.79 -0.91 1.76
CA GLY A 83 3.51 -0.72 2.43
C GLY A 83 2.66 -1.99 2.55
N GLY A 84 3.23 -3.18 2.31
CA GLY A 84 2.51 -4.45 2.34
C GLY A 84 1.93 -4.80 3.72
N PHE A 85 2.57 -4.36 4.80
CA PHE A 85 2.05 -4.53 6.15
C PHE A 85 0.78 -3.72 6.40
N ALA A 86 0.76 -2.43 6.05
CA ALA A 86 -0.44 -1.60 6.10
C ALA A 86 -1.56 -2.17 5.22
N ALA A 87 -1.22 -2.67 4.03
CA ALA A 87 -2.15 -3.35 3.13
C ALA A 87 -2.76 -4.62 3.74
N ALA A 88 -1.97 -5.39 4.49
CA ALA A 88 -2.44 -6.59 5.19
C ALA A 88 -3.40 -6.28 6.36
N LEU A 89 -3.29 -5.08 6.95
CA LEU A 89 -4.14 -4.64 8.06
C LEU A 89 -5.40 -3.87 7.62
N LYS A 90 -5.62 -3.69 6.30
CA LYS A 90 -6.71 -2.88 5.74
C LYS A 90 -8.11 -3.27 6.22
N ASP A 91 -8.31 -4.54 6.57
CA ASP A 91 -9.60 -5.09 6.98
C ASP A 91 -9.87 -4.86 8.49
N LEU A 92 -8.87 -4.40 9.22
CA LEU A 92 -8.97 -4.01 10.63
C LEU A 92 -9.25 -2.52 10.75
N LYS A 93 -10.01 -2.13 11.79
CA LYS A 93 -10.28 -0.72 12.12
C LYS A 93 -9.09 -0.08 12.87
N VAL A 94 -7.93 -0.06 12.22
CA VAL A 94 -6.68 0.50 12.76
C VAL A 94 -6.09 1.54 11.83
N TRP A 95 -5.40 2.52 12.41
CA TRP A 95 -4.55 3.47 11.69
C TRP A 95 -3.12 2.96 11.69
N VAL A 96 -2.51 2.89 10.51
CA VAL A 96 -1.11 2.50 10.37
C VAL A 96 -0.28 3.73 10.03
N MET A 97 0.67 4.06 10.89
CA MET A 97 1.66 5.09 10.61
C MET A 97 2.91 4.44 10.05
N ASN A 98 3.19 4.70 8.77
CA ASN A 98 4.38 4.19 8.09
C ASN A 98 5.55 5.13 8.32
N VAL A 99 6.70 4.55 8.70
CA VAL A 99 7.97 5.25 8.86
C VAL A 99 8.95 4.72 7.81
N VAL A 100 9.60 5.64 7.10
CA VAL A 100 10.66 5.35 6.13
C VAL A 100 11.97 5.92 6.68
N PRO A 101 12.96 5.08 7.00
CA PRO A 101 14.27 5.54 7.46
C PRO A 101 15.00 6.37 6.39
N VAL A 102 15.64 7.46 6.81
CA VAL A 102 16.38 8.38 5.91
C VAL A 102 17.63 7.77 5.29
N ASP A 103 18.14 6.68 5.86
CA ASP A 103 19.30 5.92 5.41
C ASP A 103 18.93 4.78 4.43
N SER A 104 17.63 4.61 4.14
CA SER A 104 17.11 3.57 3.26
C SER A 104 16.70 4.08 1.88
N ARG A 105 16.35 3.18 0.95
CA ARG A 105 15.83 3.57 -0.37
C ARG A 105 14.57 4.41 -0.21
N ASP A 106 14.42 5.46 -1.02
CA ASP A 106 13.22 6.30 -1.01
C ASP A 106 12.02 5.54 -1.58
N THR A 107 11.21 4.97 -0.68
CA THR A 107 9.95 4.29 -1.01
C THR A 107 8.72 5.12 -0.70
N LEU A 108 8.89 6.39 -0.30
CA LEU A 108 7.78 7.31 -0.03
C LEU A 108 6.82 7.45 -1.23
N PRO A 109 7.30 7.56 -2.49
CA PRO A 109 6.41 7.67 -3.64
C PRO A 109 5.50 6.45 -3.80
N ILE A 110 6.00 5.25 -3.45
CA ILE A 110 5.24 4.01 -3.54
C ILE A 110 4.17 3.98 -2.45
N ILE A 111 4.57 4.23 -1.21
CA ILE A 111 3.66 4.20 -0.05
C ILE A 111 2.52 5.22 -0.23
N LEU A 112 2.81 6.44 -0.66
CA LEU A 112 1.79 7.47 -0.92
C LEU A 112 0.85 7.11 -2.08
N SER A 113 1.30 6.28 -3.02
CA SER A 113 0.47 5.84 -4.14
C SER A 113 -0.55 4.77 -3.74
N VAL A 114 -0.29 4.02 -2.66
CA VAL A 114 -1.10 2.86 -2.26
C VAL A 114 -1.87 3.07 -0.96
N VAL A 115 -1.41 3.92 -0.03
CA VAL A 115 -2.05 4.15 1.29
C VAL A 115 -2.97 5.35 1.31
#